data_AF-A0A383E4F5-F1
#
_entry.id   AF-A0A383E4F5-F1
#
_cell.length_a   1.000
_cell.length_b   1.000
_cell.length_c   1.000
_cell.angle_alpha   90.00
_cell.angle_beta   90.00
_cell.angle_gamma   90.00
#
_symmetry.space_group_name_H-M   'P 1'
#
loop_
_entity.id
_entity.type
_entity.pdbx_description
1 polymer ?
#
loop_
_entity_poly.entity_id
_entity_poly.type
_entity_poly.pdbx_seq_one_letter_code
_entity_poly.pdbx_strand_id
1 'polypeptide(L)'
;DPLGDGLDQDLTARGVQTVMVRMGDGYHKAGDREFTVEPGNVDNLIEVFADCLGADGARCAGIVYMWPLQWQGAGTDSHSDGDAGGQRAMCAGLVSLIQGVERFSWKVKPKIKIITRGCQAVSAEDSCPNFGQATLWGIGRVMALELMGLFGGLVDLAADGCERELQMLVEEVLGSGGETQIGLRAGRRYGARLVPTRRLPDGNPVEISDEGIHVVTGGMGGLGLEVASWLIG
;
A
#
# COMPACT_ATOMS: atom_id res chain seq x y z
N ASP A 1 0.25 3.01 15.78
CA ASP A 1 -1.00 2.71 15.05
C ASP A 1 -1.53 1.43 15.68
N PRO A 2 -2.72 1.45 16.30
CA PRO A 2 -3.25 0.30 17.03
C PRO A 2 -3.25 -1.01 16.24
N LEU A 3 -3.39 -0.97 14.91
CA LEU A 3 -3.30 -2.19 14.09
C LEU A 3 -1.88 -2.77 13.99
N GLY A 4 -0.87 -1.91 13.87
CA GLY A 4 0.52 -2.37 13.86
C GLY A 4 0.90 -3.00 15.20
N ASP A 5 0.46 -2.39 16.29
CA ASP A 5 0.73 -2.87 17.66
C ASP A 5 -0.05 -4.17 17.94
N GLY A 6 -1.29 -4.29 17.47
CA GLY A 6 -2.07 -5.52 17.55
C GLY A 6 -1.49 -6.66 16.71
N LEU A 7 -0.98 -6.37 15.50
CA LEU A 7 -0.32 -7.36 14.65
C LEU A 7 0.95 -7.89 15.31
N ASP A 8 1.75 -7.00 15.89
CA ASP A 8 2.95 -7.34 16.65
C ASP A 8 2.65 -8.27 17.83
N GLN A 9 1.63 -7.92 18.61
CA GLN A 9 1.17 -8.72 19.75
C GLN A 9 0.72 -10.12 19.33
N ASP A 10 -0.11 -10.23 18.29
CA ASP A 10 -0.64 -11.51 17.82
C ASP A 10 0.43 -12.40 17.18
N LEU A 11 1.36 -11.82 16.43
CA LEU A 11 2.49 -12.55 15.86
C LEU A 11 3.42 -13.07 16.97
N THR A 12 3.70 -12.23 17.98
CA THR A 12 4.52 -12.62 19.14
C THR A 12 3.86 -13.72 19.96
N ALA A 13 2.54 -13.65 20.17
CA ALA A 13 1.77 -14.70 20.84
C ALA A 13 1.82 -16.04 20.10
N ARG A 14 2.04 -16.02 18.77
CA ARG A 14 2.27 -17.21 17.93
C ARG A 14 3.74 -17.64 17.83
N GLY A 15 4.63 -17.03 18.61
CA GLY A 15 6.05 -17.36 18.67
C GLY A 15 6.90 -16.75 17.56
N VAL A 16 6.36 -15.81 16.78
CA VAL A 16 7.11 -15.08 15.75
C VAL A 16 7.86 -13.92 16.41
N GLN A 17 9.14 -13.77 16.09
CA GLN A 17 9.88 -12.57 16.48
C GLN A 17 9.65 -11.46 15.48
N THR A 18 9.27 -10.30 15.99
CA THR A 18 8.92 -9.10 15.23
C THR A 18 9.88 -7.95 15.54
N VAL A 19 10.03 -7.04 14.57
CA VAL A 19 10.76 -5.78 14.72
C VAL A 19 9.84 -4.68 14.24
N MET A 20 9.63 -3.67 15.08
CA MET A 20 8.76 -2.55 14.78
C MET A 20 9.57 -1.37 14.28
N VAL A 21 9.27 -0.92 13.06
CA VAL A 21 9.92 0.23 12.43
C VAL A 21 8.86 1.31 12.17
N ARG A 22 8.99 2.45 12.85
CA ARG A 22 8.08 3.59 12.75
C ARG A 22 8.69 4.72 11.92
N MET A 23 7.83 5.57 11.37
CA MET A 23 8.28 6.81 10.74
C MET A 23 8.81 7.77 11.82
N GLY A 24 9.94 8.40 11.55
CA GLY A 24 10.58 9.42 12.38
C GLY A 24 11.40 10.38 11.52
N ASP A 25 12.32 11.11 12.16
CA ASP A 25 13.25 12.06 11.54
C ASP A 25 14.63 11.47 11.22
N GLY A 26 14.85 10.20 11.59
CA GLY A 26 16.10 9.50 11.36
C GLY A 26 16.13 8.12 11.98
N TYR A 27 17.25 7.43 11.79
CA TYR A 27 17.54 6.17 12.47
C TYR A 27 17.75 6.40 13.97
N HIS A 28 16.80 5.92 14.77
CA HIS A 28 16.94 5.86 16.22
C HIS A 28 16.45 4.51 16.74
N LYS A 29 17.21 3.93 17.66
CA LYS A 29 16.82 2.74 18.41
C LYS A 29 15.98 3.16 19.61
N ALA A 30 14.68 2.96 19.52
CA ALA A 30 13.71 3.30 20.57
C ALA A 30 13.57 2.18 21.63
N GLY A 31 13.99 0.96 21.29
CA GLY A 31 14.03 -0.21 22.18
C GLY A 31 14.79 -1.36 21.54
N ASP A 32 14.78 -2.54 22.16
CA ASP A 32 15.53 -3.70 21.67
C ASP A 32 15.11 -4.14 20.26
N ARG A 33 13.83 -3.93 19.91
CA ARG A 33 13.21 -4.31 18.62
C ARG A 33 12.35 -3.20 18.04
N GLU A 34 12.58 -1.97 18.48
CA GLU A 34 11.82 -0.80 18.07
C GLU A 34 12.76 0.26 17.51
N PHE A 35 12.46 0.71 16.30
CA PHE A 35 13.27 1.67 15.57
C PHE A 35 12.39 2.76 14.95
N THR A 36 12.96 3.94 14.79
CA THR A 36 12.42 4.97 13.90
C THR A 36 13.33 5.14 12.70
N VAL A 37 12.77 5.58 11.56
CA VAL A 37 13.52 5.91 10.34
C VAL A 37 12.85 7.07 9.60
N GLU A 38 13.63 7.86 8.88
CA GLU A 38 13.10 8.87 7.96
C GLU A 38 12.56 8.21 6.69
N PRO A 39 11.29 8.45 6.30
CA PRO A 39 10.75 7.94 5.03
C PRO A 39 11.55 8.44 3.82
N GLY A 40 11.96 7.53 2.93
CA GLY A 40 12.82 7.86 1.79
C GLY A 40 14.32 7.74 2.07
N ASN A 41 14.73 7.54 3.31
CA ASN A 41 16.14 7.35 3.67
C ASN A 41 16.52 5.86 3.65
N VAL A 42 17.28 5.46 2.64
CA VAL A 42 17.69 4.05 2.45
C VAL A 42 18.69 3.61 3.52
N ASP A 43 19.61 4.49 3.89
CA ASP A 43 20.69 4.15 4.82
C ASP A 43 20.12 3.90 6.22
N ASN A 44 19.11 4.66 6.64
CA ASN A 44 18.39 4.40 7.89
C ASN A 44 17.81 2.97 7.97
N LEU A 45 17.25 2.45 6.86
CA LEU A 45 16.71 1.09 6.82
C LEU A 45 17.82 0.03 6.82
N ILE A 46 18.95 0.30 6.17
CA ILE A 46 20.13 -0.57 6.22
C ILE A 46 20.66 -0.68 7.65
N GLU A 47 20.72 0.43 8.40
CA GLU A 47 21.10 0.43 9.82
C GLU A 47 20.16 -0.47 10.64
N VAL A 48 18.84 -0.35 10.44
CA VAL A 48 17.86 -1.24 11.10
C VAL A 48 18.12 -2.72 10.76
N PHE A 49 18.37 -3.05 9.48
CA PHE A 49 18.65 -4.43 9.10
C PHE A 49 19.93 -4.97 9.72
N ALA A 50 21.00 -4.16 9.76
CA ALA A 50 22.26 -4.53 10.40
C ALA A 50 22.08 -4.79 11.90
N ASP A 51 21.35 -3.93 12.60
CA ASP A 51 21.06 -4.04 14.03
C ASP A 51 20.21 -5.27 14.36
N CYS A 52 19.26 -5.62 13.51
CA CYS A 52 18.32 -6.72 13.75
C CYS A 52 18.86 -8.09 13.31
N LEU A 53 19.64 -8.13 12.23
CA LEU A 53 19.99 -9.36 11.53
C LEU A 53 21.49 -9.68 11.62
N GLY A 54 22.30 -8.74 12.11
CA GLY A 54 23.76 -8.84 12.10
C GLY A 54 24.36 -8.76 10.70
N ALA A 55 25.69 -8.69 10.63
CA ALA A 55 26.43 -8.53 9.36
C ALA A 55 26.23 -9.71 8.39
N ASP A 56 25.97 -10.91 8.90
CA ASP A 56 25.78 -12.13 8.09
C ASP A 56 24.34 -12.34 7.63
N GLY A 57 23.40 -11.46 8.01
CA GLY A 57 21.99 -11.52 7.66
C GLY A 57 21.24 -12.73 8.24
N ALA A 58 20.61 -12.58 9.39
CA ALA A 58 19.65 -13.57 9.90
C ALA A 58 18.46 -13.80 8.94
N ARG A 59 17.77 -14.93 9.09
CA ARG A 59 16.60 -15.26 8.27
C ARG A 59 15.44 -14.34 8.66
N CYS A 60 15.11 -13.39 7.80
CA CYS A 60 13.87 -12.63 7.89
C CYS A 60 12.75 -13.38 7.15
N ALA A 61 11.65 -13.67 7.84
CA ALA A 61 10.53 -14.41 7.25
C ALA A 61 9.73 -13.57 6.23
N GLY A 62 9.72 -12.25 6.41
CA GLY A 62 8.98 -11.31 5.58
C GLY A 62 8.98 -9.92 6.20
N ILE A 63 8.59 -8.93 5.40
CA ILE A 63 8.41 -7.53 5.82
C ILE A 63 6.96 -7.15 5.56
N VAL A 64 6.31 -6.53 6.55
CA VAL A 64 4.93 -6.02 6.44
C VAL A 64 4.97 -4.50 6.43
N TYR A 65 4.68 -3.89 5.28
CA TYR A 65 4.71 -2.44 5.12
C TYR A 65 3.35 -1.84 5.47
N MET A 66 3.26 -1.24 6.67
CA MET A 66 2.02 -0.69 7.26
C MET A 66 2.02 0.82 7.46
N TRP A 67 3.07 1.54 7.03
CA TRP A 67 3.09 3.00 7.10
C TRP A 67 1.92 3.71 6.39
N PRO A 68 1.28 3.16 5.33
CA PRO A 68 0.13 3.80 4.72
C PRO A 68 -1.03 3.99 5.71
N LEU A 69 -1.12 3.13 6.74
CA LEU A 69 -2.18 3.18 7.76
C LEU A 69 -2.09 4.40 8.68
N GLN A 70 -0.93 5.08 8.70
CA GLN A 70 -0.74 6.33 9.44
C GLN A 70 -1.21 7.55 8.67
N TRP A 71 -1.45 7.42 7.36
CA TRP A 71 -2.07 8.47 6.57
C TRP A 71 -3.57 8.50 6.86
N GLN A 72 -4.01 9.61 7.41
CA GLN A 72 -5.42 9.95 7.57
C GLN A 72 -5.79 10.70 6.29
N GLY A 73 -6.66 10.12 5.46
CA GLY A 73 -6.94 10.64 4.13
C GLY A 73 -7.34 12.11 4.11
N ALA A 74 -7.34 12.68 2.90
CA ALA A 74 -8.02 13.93 2.61
C ALA A 74 -9.39 13.99 3.31
N GLY A 75 -9.49 14.75 4.40
CA GLY A 75 -10.78 15.19 4.91
C GLY A 75 -11.56 15.82 3.76
N THR A 76 -12.90 15.82 3.85
CA THR A 76 -13.81 16.32 2.80
C THR A 76 -13.56 17.78 2.35
N ASP A 77 -12.63 18.48 3.00
CA ASP A 77 -12.24 19.87 2.76
C ASP A 77 -10.81 19.99 2.13
N SER A 78 -10.38 18.99 1.36
CA SER A 78 -8.99 18.84 0.92
C SER A 78 -8.60 19.68 -0.32
N HIS A 79 -8.11 20.88 -0.05
CA HIS A 79 -7.12 21.59 -0.89
C HIS A 79 -5.79 21.84 -0.16
N SER A 80 -5.51 21.15 0.95
CA SER A 80 -4.31 21.38 1.75
C SER A 80 -3.12 20.51 1.32
N ASP A 81 -1.94 21.12 1.18
CA ASP A 81 -0.64 20.50 0.89
C ASP A 81 -0.25 19.29 1.77
N GLY A 82 -0.87 19.15 2.94
CA GLY A 82 -0.62 18.06 3.89
C GLY A 82 -0.96 16.67 3.34
N ASP A 83 -1.96 16.56 2.46
CA ASP A 83 -2.40 15.28 1.91
C ASP A 83 -1.38 14.69 0.92
N ALA A 84 -0.90 15.54 0.01
CA ALA A 84 0.14 15.17 -0.94
C ALA A 84 1.49 14.90 -0.23
N GLY A 85 1.75 15.56 0.90
CA GLY A 85 2.92 15.27 1.74
C GLY A 85 2.90 13.85 2.31
N GLY A 86 1.78 13.43 2.88
CA GLY A 86 1.60 12.07 3.40
C GLY A 86 1.69 11.00 2.33
N GLN A 87 1.05 11.23 1.17
CA GLN A 87 1.14 10.32 0.03
C GLN A 87 2.57 10.17 -0.49
N ARG A 88 3.33 11.27 -0.58
CA ARG A 88 4.75 11.24 -0.96
C ARG A 88 5.59 10.47 0.05
N ALA A 89 5.38 10.68 1.35
CA ALA A 89 6.14 10.01 2.40
C ALA A 89 5.96 8.49 2.38
N MET A 90 4.73 7.99 2.24
CA MET A 90 4.50 6.53 2.14
C MET A 90 5.06 5.93 0.83
N CYS A 91 4.97 6.64 -0.31
CA CYS A 91 5.60 6.16 -1.54
C CYS A 91 7.13 6.14 -1.43
N ALA A 92 7.73 7.22 -0.90
CA ALA A 92 9.16 7.31 -0.67
C ALA A 92 9.64 6.22 0.31
N GLY A 93 8.88 5.96 1.37
CA GLY A 93 9.15 4.89 2.34
C GLY A 93 9.13 3.49 1.73
N LEU A 94 8.15 3.18 0.88
CA LEU A 94 8.13 1.88 0.18
C LEU A 94 9.31 1.76 -0.80
N VAL A 95 9.63 2.82 -1.55
CA VAL A 95 10.77 2.82 -2.47
C VAL A 95 12.09 2.65 -1.73
N SER A 96 12.29 3.38 -0.63
CA SER A 96 13.51 3.24 0.17
C SER A 96 13.62 1.87 0.82
N LEU A 97 12.49 1.26 1.21
CA LEU A 97 12.44 -0.13 1.68
C LEU A 97 12.88 -1.12 0.61
N ILE A 98 12.36 -1.02 -0.60
CA ILE A 98 12.76 -1.87 -1.72
C ILE A 98 14.27 -1.72 -1.98
N GLN A 99 14.77 -0.48 -2.03
CA GLN A 99 16.19 -0.20 -2.26
C GLN A 99 17.07 -0.71 -1.11
N GLY A 100 16.65 -0.56 0.14
CA GLY A 100 17.36 -1.06 1.31
C GLY A 100 17.45 -2.58 1.31
N VAL A 101 16.36 -3.27 0.99
CA VAL A 101 16.35 -4.73 0.85
C VAL A 101 17.26 -5.18 -0.30
N GLU A 102 17.29 -4.48 -1.42
CA GLU A 102 18.21 -4.82 -2.52
C GLU A 102 19.68 -4.60 -2.18
N ARG A 103 20.01 -3.59 -1.36
CA ARG A 103 21.39 -3.23 -0.99
C ARG A 103 21.94 -4.02 0.19
N PHE A 104 21.09 -4.53 1.08
CA PHE A 104 21.50 -5.30 2.25
C PHE A 104 21.82 -6.77 1.89
N SER A 105 22.78 -7.36 2.62
CA SER A 105 23.18 -8.76 2.41
C SER A 105 22.26 -9.72 3.16
N TRP A 106 21.33 -10.34 2.44
CA TRP A 106 20.39 -11.32 3.02
C TRP A 106 20.83 -12.75 2.74
N LYS A 107 20.70 -13.65 3.73
CA LYS A 107 20.74 -15.11 3.46
C LYS A 107 19.61 -15.54 2.53
N VAL A 108 18.42 -15.01 2.78
CA VAL A 108 17.23 -15.16 1.93
C VAL A 108 16.51 -13.83 1.93
N LYS A 109 16.33 -13.21 0.76
CA LYS A 109 15.63 -11.93 0.64
C LYS A 109 14.17 -12.09 1.12
N PRO A 110 13.70 -11.21 2.03
CA PRO A 110 12.33 -11.29 2.52
C PRO A 110 11.37 -10.77 1.46
N LYS A 111 10.16 -11.32 1.47
CA LYS A 111 9.05 -10.74 0.71
C LYS A 111 8.41 -9.59 1.48
N ILE A 112 7.97 -8.57 0.75
CA ILE A 112 7.32 -7.36 1.26
C ILE A 112 5.82 -7.47 0.96
N LYS A 113 5.01 -7.48 2.00
CA LYS A 113 3.55 -7.40 1.91
C LYS A 113 3.11 -5.98 2.27
N ILE A 114 2.35 -5.33 1.39
CA ILE A 114 1.94 -3.93 1.52
C ILE A 114 0.51 -3.89 2.03
N ILE A 115 0.29 -3.19 3.14
CA ILE A 115 -1.01 -3.09 3.80
C ILE A 115 -1.58 -1.68 3.64
N THR A 116 -2.77 -1.60 3.07
CA THR A 116 -3.55 -0.37 2.92
C THR A 116 -4.89 -0.51 3.66
N ARG A 117 -5.63 0.59 3.79
CA ARG A 117 -6.95 0.61 4.44
C ARG A 117 -7.92 1.48 3.66
N GLY A 118 -9.04 0.94 3.21
CA GLY A 118 -10.14 1.69 2.60
C GLY A 118 -9.72 2.42 1.31
N CYS A 119 -8.81 1.85 0.53
CA CYS A 119 -8.40 2.42 -0.75
C CYS A 119 -8.90 1.61 -1.96
N GLN A 120 -9.41 0.39 -1.74
CA GLN A 120 -10.04 -0.44 -2.76
C GLN A 120 -11.53 -0.66 -2.44
N ALA A 121 -12.38 -0.51 -3.44
CA ALA A 121 -13.78 -0.95 -3.35
C ALA A 121 -13.85 -2.44 -3.73
N VAL A 122 -14.37 -3.28 -2.84
CA VAL A 122 -14.62 -4.71 -3.14
C VAL A 122 -16.10 -5.01 -3.34
N SER A 123 -16.96 -4.06 -2.98
CA SER A 123 -18.41 -4.05 -3.14
C SER A 123 -18.90 -2.67 -3.58
N ALA A 124 -20.16 -2.57 -4.01
CA ALA A 124 -20.73 -1.31 -4.48
C ALA A 124 -20.99 -0.32 -3.33
N GLU A 125 -21.06 -0.83 -2.11
CA GLU A 125 -21.33 -0.08 -0.89
C GLU A 125 -20.05 0.50 -0.25
N ASP A 126 -18.87 0.05 -0.68
CA ASP A 126 -17.61 0.52 -0.12
C ASP A 126 -17.35 1.97 -0.53
N SER A 127 -17.11 2.82 0.47
CA SER A 127 -16.43 4.09 0.25
C SER A 127 -14.92 3.88 0.26
N CYS A 128 -14.20 4.65 -0.56
CA CYS A 128 -12.73 4.65 -0.60
C CYS A 128 -12.18 5.96 -0.01
N PRO A 129 -12.38 6.26 1.28
CA PRO A 129 -11.96 7.53 1.88
C PRO A 129 -10.44 7.71 1.82
N ASN A 130 -9.70 6.61 1.68
CA ASN A 130 -8.25 6.60 1.65
C ASN A 130 -7.69 6.29 0.25
N PHE A 131 -8.35 6.75 -0.81
CA PHE A 131 -7.95 6.49 -2.21
C PHE A 131 -6.49 6.86 -2.53
N GLY A 132 -5.90 7.83 -1.82
CA GLY A 132 -4.49 8.21 -1.96
C GLY A 132 -3.51 7.04 -1.74
N GLN A 133 -3.86 6.06 -0.89
CA GLN A 133 -3.05 4.84 -0.67
C GLN A 133 -3.02 3.92 -1.90
N ALA A 134 -3.92 4.08 -2.87
CA ALA A 134 -3.96 3.27 -4.09
C ALA A 134 -2.73 3.46 -4.99
N THR A 135 -1.93 4.51 -4.80
CA THR A 135 -0.62 4.65 -5.48
C THR A 135 0.31 3.48 -5.17
N LEU A 136 0.26 2.96 -3.96
CA LEU A 136 1.06 1.81 -3.53
C LEU A 136 0.62 0.52 -4.20
N TRP A 137 -0.65 0.41 -4.59
CA TRP A 137 -1.14 -0.69 -5.43
C TRP A 137 -0.55 -0.63 -6.84
N GLY A 138 -0.35 0.58 -7.37
CA GLY A 138 0.40 0.79 -8.61
C GLY A 138 1.84 0.28 -8.51
N ILE A 139 2.58 0.72 -7.48
CA ILE A 139 3.96 0.29 -7.22
C ILE A 139 4.02 -1.23 -7.00
N GLY A 140 3.15 -1.78 -6.17
CA GLY A 140 3.11 -3.21 -5.87
C GLY A 140 2.84 -4.09 -7.10
N ARG A 141 2.00 -3.64 -8.04
CA ARG A 141 1.78 -4.35 -9.31
C ARG A 141 3.01 -4.35 -10.21
N VAL A 142 3.83 -3.29 -10.18
CA VAL A 142 5.14 -3.27 -10.87
C VAL A 142 6.11 -4.21 -10.17
N MET A 143 6.17 -4.19 -8.83
CA MET A 143 7.01 -5.13 -8.06
C MET A 143 6.67 -6.59 -8.38
N ALA A 144 5.39 -6.92 -8.60
CA ALA A 144 4.97 -8.27 -8.96
C ALA A 144 5.59 -8.77 -10.27
N LEU A 145 5.95 -7.86 -11.18
CA LEU A 145 6.54 -8.17 -12.49
C LEU A 145 8.06 -8.06 -12.47
N GLU A 146 8.61 -7.01 -11.85
CA GLU A 146 10.04 -6.69 -11.92
C GLU A 146 10.84 -7.23 -10.73
N LEU A 147 10.20 -7.38 -9.57
CA LEU A 147 10.82 -7.73 -8.29
C LEU A 147 10.10 -8.92 -7.66
N MET A 148 9.78 -9.95 -8.45
CA MET A 148 8.96 -11.10 -8.02
C MET A 148 9.52 -11.83 -6.78
N GLY A 149 10.85 -11.79 -6.58
CA GLY A 149 11.51 -12.34 -5.38
C GLY A 149 11.21 -11.55 -4.10
N LEU A 150 10.91 -10.25 -4.23
CA LEU A 150 10.56 -9.35 -3.13
C LEU A 150 9.05 -9.16 -2.96
N PHE A 151 8.24 -9.42 -3.98
CA PHE A 151 6.81 -9.17 -3.89
C PHE A 151 6.10 -10.23 -3.02
N GLY A 152 5.51 -9.77 -1.91
CA GLY A 152 4.74 -10.59 -0.97
C GLY A 152 3.23 -10.42 -1.07
N GLY A 153 2.75 -9.38 -1.74
CA GLY A 153 1.33 -9.12 -1.97
C GLY A 153 0.86 -7.74 -1.51
N LEU A 154 -0.38 -7.43 -1.88
CA LEU A 154 -1.15 -6.24 -1.55
C LEU A 154 -2.37 -6.67 -0.76
N VAL A 155 -2.63 -6.04 0.38
CA VAL A 155 -3.80 -6.31 1.23
C VAL A 155 -4.45 -4.99 1.61
N ASP A 156 -5.73 -4.82 1.29
CA ASP A 156 -6.52 -3.67 1.69
C ASP A 156 -7.54 -4.05 2.78
N LEU A 157 -7.52 -3.34 3.91
CA LEU A 157 -8.43 -3.50 5.05
C LEU A 157 -9.66 -2.59 4.91
N ALA A 158 -10.74 -2.85 5.65
CA ALA A 158 -11.90 -1.95 5.63
C ALA A 158 -11.57 -0.58 6.23
N ALA A 159 -12.25 0.47 5.77
CA ALA A 159 -12.04 1.82 6.27
C ALA A 159 -12.41 1.94 7.76
N ASP A 160 -13.49 1.27 8.17
CA ASP A 160 -14.08 1.32 9.51
C ASP A 160 -13.51 0.29 10.48
N GLY A 161 -12.68 -0.65 10.01
CA GLY A 161 -11.80 -1.54 10.79
C GLY A 161 -12.45 -2.30 11.96
N CYS A 162 -12.47 -3.63 11.92
CA CYS A 162 -12.89 -4.44 13.07
C CYS A 162 -11.81 -5.41 13.56
N GLU A 163 -11.90 -5.85 14.83
CA GLU A 163 -10.98 -6.82 15.46
C GLU A 163 -10.82 -8.10 14.62
N ARG A 164 -11.91 -8.52 13.95
CA ARG A 164 -11.91 -9.68 13.06
C ARG A 164 -10.97 -9.52 11.86
N GLU A 165 -10.79 -8.31 11.35
CA GLU A 165 -9.88 -8.04 10.22
C GLU A 165 -8.42 -8.08 10.63
N LEU A 166 -8.10 -7.73 11.87
CA LEU A 166 -6.75 -7.94 12.42
C LEU A 166 -6.40 -9.43 12.43
N GLN A 167 -7.30 -10.30 12.88
CA GLN A 167 -7.07 -11.74 12.85
C GLN A 167 -6.89 -12.28 11.42
N MET A 168 -7.70 -11.80 10.48
CA MET A 168 -7.54 -12.16 9.06
C MET A 168 -6.20 -11.65 8.49
N LEU A 169 -5.75 -10.46 8.90
CA LEU A 169 -4.44 -9.94 8.50
C LEU A 169 -3.30 -10.81 9.06
N VAL A 170 -3.38 -11.24 10.32
CA VAL A 170 -2.40 -12.16 10.93
C VAL A 170 -2.33 -13.46 10.13
N GLU A 171 -3.47 -14.04 9.77
CA GLU A 171 -3.53 -15.24 8.92
C GLU A 171 -2.93 -14.99 7.53
N GLU A 172 -3.23 -13.85 6.93
CA GLU A 172 -2.72 -13.48 5.61
C GLU A 172 -1.20 -13.21 5.63
N VAL A 173 -0.65 -12.68 6.73
CA VAL A 173 0.80 -12.47 6.92
C VAL A 173 1.54 -13.80 7.12
N LEU A 174 0.94 -14.74 7.86
CA LEU A 174 1.53 -16.06 8.12
C LEU A 174 1.31 -17.07 6.99
N GLY A 175 0.28 -16.88 6.17
CA GLY A 175 -0.13 -17.79 5.12
C GLY A 175 0.73 -17.69 3.84
N SER A 176 0.80 -18.79 3.10
CA SER A 176 1.51 -18.91 1.81
C SER A 176 0.55 -19.02 0.62
N GLY A 177 -0.57 -18.28 0.65
CA GLY A 177 -1.57 -18.28 -0.42
C GLY A 177 -1.01 -17.81 -1.76
N GLY A 178 -1.50 -18.38 -2.87
CA GLY A 178 -1.10 -17.96 -4.22
C GLY A 178 -1.72 -16.64 -4.69
N GLU A 179 -2.73 -16.14 -3.97
CA GLU A 179 -3.37 -14.87 -4.27
C GLU A 179 -2.60 -13.70 -3.66
N THR A 180 -2.29 -12.69 -4.47
CA THR A 180 -1.38 -11.59 -4.08
C THR A 180 -2.03 -10.22 -4.06
N GLN A 181 -3.30 -10.09 -4.43
CA GLN A 181 -4.06 -8.84 -4.38
C GLN A 181 -5.38 -9.09 -3.66
N ILE A 182 -5.42 -8.69 -2.38
CA ILE A 182 -6.46 -9.08 -1.43
C ILE A 182 -7.21 -7.86 -0.89
N GLY A 183 -8.53 -7.99 -0.80
CA GLY A 183 -9.36 -7.13 0.05
C GLY A 183 -9.94 -7.93 1.21
N LEU A 184 -9.85 -7.40 2.43
CA LEU A 184 -10.45 -7.96 3.63
C LEU A 184 -11.61 -7.06 4.07
N ARG A 185 -12.84 -7.57 4.08
CA ARG A 185 -14.04 -6.84 4.53
C ARG A 185 -14.99 -7.73 5.30
N ALA A 186 -15.48 -7.26 6.44
CA ALA A 186 -16.58 -7.90 7.17
C ALA A 186 -16.39 -9.42 7.38
N GLY A 187 -15.16 -9.84 7.70
CA GLY A 187 -14.82 -11.25 7.91
C GLY A 187 -14.66 -12.09 6.64
N ARG A 188 -14.59 -11.47 5.45
CA ARG A 188 -14.45 -12.14 4.15
C ARG A 188 -13.19 -11.70 3.42
N ARG A 189 -12.58 -12.66 2.72
CA ARG A 189 -11.37 -12.48 1.91
C ARG A 189 -11.74 -12.44 0.43
N TYR A 190 -11.38 -11.37 -0.26
CA TYR A 190 -11.62 -11.14 -1.69
C TYR A 190 -10.29 -11.14 -2.44
N GLY A 191 -10.26 -11.70 -3.65
CA GLY A 191 -9.09 -11.67 -4.55
C GLY A 191 -9.41 -10.92 -5.83
N ALA A 192 -8.47 -10.11 -6.33
CA ALA A 192 -8.67 -9.30 -7.53
C ALA A 192 -8.76 -10.17 -8.80
N ARG A 193 -9.77 -9.93 -9.64
CA ARG A 193 -9.98 -10.67 -10.90
C ARG A 193 -10.43 -9.74 -12.01
N LEU A 194 -9.91 -9.99 -13.21
CA LEU A 194 -10.48 -9.44 -14.43
C LEU A 194 -11.67 -10.29 -14.84
N VAL A 195 -12.81 -9.63 -15.05
CA VAL A 195 -14.04 -10.27 -15.52
C VAL A 195 -14.50 -9.58 -16.80
N PRO A 196 -14.93 -10.32 -17.84
CA PRO A 196 -15.50 -9.71 -19.03
C PRO A 196 -16.77 -8.91 -18.68
N THR A 197 -16.80 -7.63 -19.02
CA THR A 197 -18.03 -6.84 -18.93
C THR A 197 -18.70 -6.77 -20.31
N ARG A 198 -19.98 -7.15 -20.37
CA ARG A 198 -20.80 -7.09 -21.61
C ARG A 198 -21.81 -5.95 -21.59
N ARG A 199 -21.99 -5.30 -20.44
CA ARG A 199 -22.86 -4.14 -20.27
C ARG A 199 -22.04 -3.06 -19.60
N LEU A 200 -22.02 -1.88 -20.20
CA LEU A 200 -21.66 -0.68 -19.46
C LEU A 200 -22.64 -0.55 -18.27
N PRO A 201 -22.21 0.02 -17.13
CA PRO A 201 -23.10 0.27 -16.01
C PRO A 201 -24.39 0.95 -16.49
N ASP A 202 -25.54 0.62 -15.91
CA ASP A 202 -26.85 1.21 -16.24
C ASP A 202 -26.93 2.72 -15.88
N GLY A 203 -25.79 3.40 -15.72
CA GLY A 203 -25.72 4.84 -15.54
C GLY A 203 -26.24 5.55 -16.77
N ASN A 204 -26.81 6.74 -16.55
CA ASN A 204 -27.20 7.62 -17.64
C ASN A 204 -25.98 7.82 -18.56
N PRO A 205 -26.16 7.81 -19.89
CA PRO A 205 -25.12 8.23 -20.82
C PRO A 205 -24.56 9.57 -20.36
N VAL A 206 -23.24 9.76 -20.44
CA VAL A 206 -22.67 11.08 -20.22
C VAL A 206 -23.22 12.00 -21.32
N GLU A 207 -24.14 12.87 -20.97
CA GLU A 207 -24.67 13.88 -21.88
C GLU A 207 -23.61 14.98 -22.02
N ILE A 208 -22.99 15.04 -23.20
CA ILE A 208 -22.02 16.06 -23.56
C ILE A 208 -22.79 17.14 -24.31
N SER A 209 -22.87 18.33 -23.72
CA SER A 209 -23.53 19.46 -24.36
C SER A 209 -22.66 20.03 -25.48
N ASP A 210 -23.26 20.20 -26.66
CA ASP A 210 -22.67 20.89 -27.82
C ASP A 210 -22.38 22.37 -27.53
N GLU A 211 -23.10 22.97 -26.58
CA GLU A 211 -22.89 24.36 -26.11
C GLU A 211 -22.02 24.43 -24.84
N GLY A 212 -21.53 23.28 -24.36
CA GLY A 212 -20.74 23.17 -23.14
C GLY A 212 -19.30 23.65 -23.29
N ILE A 213 -18.73 24.21 -22.22
CA ILE A 213 -17.28 24.49 -22.14
C ILE A 213 -16.59 23.26 -21.53
N HIS A 214 -15.74 22.60 -22.31
CA HIS A 214 -15.00 21.41 -21.89
C HIS A 214 -13.51 21.73 -21.67
N VAL A 215 -12.91 21.21 -20.61
CA VAL A 215 -11.47 21.37 -20.31
C VAL A 215 -10.76 20.03 -20.48
N VAL A 216 -9.76 19.98 -21.37
CA VAL A 216 -8.94 18.78 -21.61
C VAL A 216 -7.53 19.01 -21.07
N THR A 217 -7.17 18.33 -19.99
CA THR A 217 -5.79 18.32 -19.47
C THR A 217 -4.91 17.44 -20.34
N GLY A 218 -3.68 17.87 -20.61
CA GLY A 218 -2.83 17.18 -21.60
C GLY A 218 -3.38 17.23 -23.04
N GLY A 219 -4.26 18.19 -23.36
CA GLY A 219 -4.98 18.29 -24.64
C GLY A 219 -4.10 18.38 -25.90
N MET A 220 -2.84 18.77 -25.76
CA MET A 220 -1.88 18.78 -26.87
C MET A 220 -1.14 17.44 -27.08
N GLY A 221 -1.41 16.43 -26.25
CA GLY A 221 -0.88 15.07 -26.41
C GLY A 221 -1.76 14.20 -27.31
N GLY A 222 -1.26 13.04 -27.73
CA GLY A 222 -1.98 12.15 -28.66
C GLY A 222 -3.42 11.82 -28.23
N LEU A 223 -3.60 11.32 -26.99
CA LEU A 223 -4.95 11.05 -26.47
C LEU A 223 -5.79 12.33 -26.27
N GLY A 224 -5.14 13.45 -25.90
CA GLY A 224 -5.81 14.72 -25.68
C GLY A 224 -6.44 15.28 -26.97
N LEU A 225 -5.73 15.17 -28.09
CA LEU A 225 -6.20 15.59 -29.41
C LEU A 225 -7.35 14.71 -29.92
N GLU A 226 -7.28 13.40 -29.73
CA GLU A 226 -8.35 12.47 -30.09
C GLU A 226 -9.63 12.76 -29.28
N VAL A 227 -9.50 12.98 -27.97
CA VAL A 227 -10.64 13.36 -27.11
C VAL A 227 -11.22 14.73 -27.52
N ALA A 228 -10.36 15.71 -27.79
CA ALA A 228 -10.81 17.03 -28.24
C ALA A 228 -11.55 16.95 -29.59
N SER A 229 -11.08 16.11 -30.51
CA SER A 229 -11.74 15.88 -31.80
C SER A 229 -13.10 15.22 -31.62
N TRP A 230 -13.19 14.20 -30.76
CA TRP A 230 -14.45 13.54 -30.44
C TRP A 230 -15.49 14.49 -29.79
N LEU A 231 -15.05 15.46 -28.99
CA LEU A 231 -15.93 16.44 -28.35
C LEU A 231 -16.54 17.46 -29.32
N ILE A 232 -15.91 17.74 -30.46
CA ILE A 232 -16.38 18.75 -31.43
C ILE A 232 -17.13 18.14 -32.64
N GLY A 233 -17.18 16.81 -32.74
CA GLY A 233 -17.85 16.08 -33.83
C GLY A 233 -16.94 15.78 -35.03
#